data_AF-A0A2V5Y0Y2-F1
#
_entry.id   AF-A0A2V5Y0Y2-F1
#
_cell.length_a   1.000
_cell.length_b   1.000
_cell.length_c   1.000
_cell.angle_alpha   90.00
_cell.angle_beta   90.00
_cell.angle_gamma   90.00
#
_symmetry.space_group_name_H-M   'P 1'
#
loop_
_entity.id
_entity.type
_entity.pdbx_description
1 polymer ?
#
loop_
_entity_poly.entity_id
_entity_poly.type
_entity_poly.pdbx_seq_one_letter_code
_entity_poly.pdbx_strand_id
1 'polypeptide(L)'
;MNYFRDVSALHDVLAVLYKDAPSEQRRATLARFLEEWGFTPEQASLYVSTVLCRDAEGSADWTAINASHIVGSWVRGEQQGNVGSWLSTMKETWKFNVDLTYEHKIERYESSISTGPFFQSSYSRPAGSLQSGIWAPPDWIRDQLDLFVMSSDGFARQMKLEWIDNSNCDYRACSIAGQRFGRE
;
A
#
# COMPACT_ATOMS: atom_id res chain seq x y z
N MET A 1 -17.36 0.10 -16.00
CA MET A 1 -16.88 0.12 -14.61
C MET A 1 -15.85 1.24 -14.49
N ASN A 2 -16.27 2.43 -14.05
CA ASN A 2 -15.44 3.65 -14.13
C ASN A 2 -15.20 4.37 -12.80
N TYR A 3 -15.83 3.94 -11.69
CA TYR A 3 -15.86 4.72 -10.44
C TYR A 3 -14.68 4.45 -9.48
N PHE A 4 -13.88 3.43 -9.76
CA PHE A 4 -12.62 3.10 -9.05
C PHE A 4 -11.43 3.06 -10.03
N ARG A 5 -11.47 3.88 -11.08
CA ARG A 5 -10.39 3.91 -12.07
C ARG A 5 -9.13 4.55 -11.53
N ASP A 6 -9.28 5.53 -10.65
CA ASP A 6 -8.19 6.28 -10.06
C ASP A 6 -8.63 7.06 -8.83
N VAL A 7 -7.65 7.69 -8.19
CA VAL A 7 -7.82 8.59 -7.04
C VAL A 7 -8.84 9.70 -7.32
N SER A 8 -8.93 10.21 -8.55
CA SER A 8 -9.89 11.26 -8.92
C SER A 8 -11.31 10.71 -8.94
N ALA A 9 -11.52 9.51 -9.49
CA ALA A 9 -12.82 8.85 -9.48
C ALA A 9 -13.29 8.54 -8.06
N LEU A 10 -12.38 8.12 -7.17
CA LEU A 10 -12.70 7.95 -5.75
C LEU A 10 -13.08 9.28 -5.10
N HIS A 11 -12.33 10.35 -5.37
CA HIS A 11 -12.67 11.70 -4.89
C HIS A 11 -14.09 12.11 -5.32
N ASP A 12 -14.42 11.96 -6.60
CA ASP A 12 -15.74 12.30 -7.14
C ASP A 12 -16.86 11.50 -6.49
N VAL A 13 -16.66 10.18 -6.30
CA VAL A 13 -17.63 9.31 -5.60
C VAL A 13 -17.86 9.79 -4.18
N LEU A 14 -16.78 10.10 -3.45
CA LEU A 14 -16.89 10.62 -2.09
C LEU A 14 -17.59 11.99 -2.09
N ALA A 15 -17.23 12.90 -2.99
CA ALA A 15 -17.84 14.22 -3.09
C ALA A 15 -19.36 14.15 -3.35
N VAL A 16 -19.79 13.26 -4.25
CA VAL A 16 -21.22 13.00 -4.51
C VAL A 16 -21.90 12.43 -3.27
N LEU A 17 -21.30 11.44 -2.62
CA LEU A 17 -21.82 10.88 -1.36
C LEU A 17 -22.01 11.94 -0.27
N TYR A 18 -21.06 12.87 -0.14
CA TYR A 18 -21.16 13.96 0.83
C TYR A 18 -22.32 14.90 0.55
N LYS A 19 -22.54 15.21 -0.74
CA LYS A 19 -23.57 16.14 -1.20
C LYS A 19 -24.97 15.55 -1.11
N ASP A 20 -25.12 14.28 -1.50
CA ASP A 20 -26.42 13.69 -1.79
C ASP A 20 -26.93 12.77 -0.66
N ALA A 21 -26.05 12.27 0.22
CA ALA A 21 -26.44 11.39 1.33
C ALA A 21 -26.30 12.08 2.70
N PRO A 22 -27.29 11.94 3.61
CA PRO A 22 -27.16 12.31 5.01
C PRO A 22 -25.97 11.61 5.67
N SER A 23 -25.28 12.29 6.59
CA SER A 23 -24.09 11.74 7.28
C SER A 23 -24.32 10.35 7.86
N GLU A 24 -25.48 10.11 8.48
CA GLU A 24 -25.84 8.81 9.08
C GLU A 24 -25.92 7.65 8.09
N GLN A 25 -26.12 7.94 6.79
CA GLN A 25 -26.32 6.94 5.74
C GLN A 25 -25.12 6.80 4.80
N ARG A 26 -24.18 7.74 4.77
CA ARG A 26 -23.06 7.75 3.82
C ARG A 26 -22.26 6.45 3.81
N ARG A 27 -21.87 5.98 5.00
CA ARG A 27 -21.12 4.72 5.16
C ARG A 27 -21.90 3.52 4.62
N ALA A 28 -23.19 3.44 4.92
CA ALA A 28 -24.05 2.37 4.44
C ALA A 28 -24.23 2.43 2.90
N THR A 29 -24.38 3.63 2.34
CA THR A 29 -24.50 3.83 0.89
C THR A 29 -23.23 3.42 0.16
N LEU A 30 -22.05 3.82 0.66
CA LEU A 30 -20.77 3.41 0.07
C LEU A 30 -20.55 1.90 0.19
N ALA A 31 -20.90 1.29 1.33
CA ALA A 31 -20.81 -0.16 1.50
C ALA A 31 -21.66 -0.91 0.47
N ARG A 32 -22.90 -0.47 0.24
CA ARG A 32 -23.78 -1.05 -0.78
C ARG A 32 -23.20 -0.94 -2.19
N PHE A 33 -22.60 0.19 -2.56
CA PHE A 33 -21.92 0.31 -3.85
C PHE A 33 -20.74 -0.65 -3.99
N LEU A 34 -19.95 -0.84 -2.93
CA LEU A 34 -18.85 -1.79 -2.92
C LEU A 34 -19.33 -3.24 -3.06
N GLU A 35 -20.42 -3.61 -2.39
CA GLU A 35 -21.04 -4.93 -2.52
C GLU A 35 -21.57 -5.17 -3.94
N GLU A 36 -22.20 -4.18 -4.57
CA GLU A 36 -22.60 -4.24 -5.98
C GLU A 36 -21.40 -4.39 -6.93
N TRP A 37 -20.20 -3.99 -6.49
CA TRP A 37 -18.93 -4.16 -7.21
C TRP A 37 -18.21 -5.47 -6.89
N GLY A 38 -18.82 -6.35 -6.10
CA GLY A 38 -18.34 -7.70 -5.82
C GLY A 38 -17.52 -7.84 -4.55
N PHE A 39 -17.47 -6.80 -3.70
CA PHE A 39 -16.89 -6.93 -2.36
C PHE A 39 -17.84 -7.74 -1.48
N THR A 40 -17.29 -8.55 -0.58
CA THR A 40 -18.10 -9.13 0.50
C THR A 40 -18.52 -8.03 1.48
N PRO A 41 -19.60 -8.22 2.25
CA PRO A 41 -20.02 -7.26 3.26
C PRO A 41 -18.89 -6.90 4.25
N GLU A 42 -18.04 -7.87 4.61
CA GLU A 42 -16.89 -7.65 5.49
C GLU A 42 -15.81 -6.78 4.83
N GLN A 43 -15.51 -7.03 3.55
CA GLN A 43 -14.55 -6.24 2.78
C GLN A 43 -15.06 -4.81 2.58
N ALA A 44 -16.34 -4.65 2.25
CA ALA A 44 -16.99 -3.35 2.09
C ALA A 44 -17.01 -2.58 3.41
N SER A 45 -17.34 -3.23 4.53
CA SER A 45 -17.32 -2.64 5.86
C SER A 45 -15.91 -2.16 6.25
N LEU A 46 -14.89 -2.98 5.98
CA LEU A 46 -13.50 -2.62 6.23
C LEU A 46 -13.04 -1.44 5.35
N TYR A 47 -13.41 -1.45 4.07
CA TYR A 47 -13.12 -0.35 3.16
C TYR A 47 -13.72 0.96 3.67
N VAL A 48 -15.02 0.96 3.97
CA VAL A 48 -15.74 2.15 4.41
C VAL A 48 -15.23 2.68 5.73
N SER A 49 -14.98 1.81 6.71
CA SER A 49 -14.45 2.23 8.02
C SER A 49 -13.04 2.81 7.93
N THR A 50 -12.28 2.46 6.89
CA THR A 50 -10.93 2.98 6.65
C THR A 50 -10.97 4.28 5.85
N VAL A 51 -11.68 4.30 4.72
CA VAL A 51 -11.74 5.46 3.81
C VAL A 51 -12.58 6.59 4.38
N LEU A 52 -13.73 6.29 5.00
CA LEU A 52 -14.61 7.27 5.66
C LEU A 52 -14.47 7.19 7.18
N CYS A 53 -13.24 7.13 7.68
CA CYS A 53 -12.95 7.02 9.10
C CYS A 53 -13.50 8.21 9.90
N ARG A 54 -13.32 9.43 9.38
CA ARG A 54 -13.81 10.66 10.01
C ARG A 54 -15.24 11.01 9.60
N ASP A 55 -15.60 10.72 8.36
CA ASP A 55 -16.91 11.04 7.78
C ASP A 55 -17.30 12.53 7.98
N ALA A 56 -16.40 13.46 7.60
CA ALA A 56 -16.60 14.90 7.74
C ALA A 56 -16.48 15.67 6.42
N GLU A 57 -17.01 16.90 6.41
CA GLU A 57 -16.83 17.81 5.26
C GLU A 57 -15.33 17.96 4.93
N GLY A 58 -14.98 17.75 3.65
CA GLY A 58 -13.58 17.71 3.19
C GLY A 58 -12.95 16.33 3.12
N SER A 59 -13.63 15.25 3.53
CA SER A 59 -13.09 13.88 3.46
C SER A 59 -12.67 13.45 2.05
N ALA A 60 -13.39 13.87 1.01
CA ALA A 60 -12.99 13.61 -0.37
C ALA A 60 -11.61 14.23 -0.67
N ASP A 61 -11.42 15.50 -0.32
CA ASP A 61 -10.16 16.22 -0.53
C ASP A 61 -9.01 15.61 0.29
N TRP A 62 -9.25 15.27 1.55
CA TRP A 62 -8.24 14.62 2.40
C TRP A 62 -7.83 13.24 1.88
N THR A 63 -8.78 12.46 1.37
CA THR A 63 -8.53 11.16 0.72
C THR A 63 -7.61 11.35 -0.49
N ALA A 64 -7.89 12.33 -1.35
CA ALA A 64 -7.08 12.62 -2.53
C ALA A 64 -5.68 13.15 -2.19
N ILE A 65 -5.57 14.05 -1.20
CA ILE A 65 -4.28 14.56 -0.71
C ILE A 65 -3.43 13.41 -0.17
N ASN A 66 -3.99 12.56 0.70
CA ASN A 66 -3.29 11.40 1.23
C ASN A 66 -2.83 10.44 0.11
N ALA A 67 -3.71 10.15 -0.86
CA ALA A 67 -3.33 9.35 -2.02
C ALA A 67 -2.13 9.95 -2.77
N SER A 68 -2.13 11.26 -3.03
CA SER A 68 -1.05 11.92 -3.75
C SER A 68 0.32 11.76 -3.07
N HIS A 69 0.34 11.70 -1.74
CA HIS A 69 1.56 11.49 -0.96
C HIS A 69 2.02 10.03 -0.99
N ILE A 70 1.09 9.08 -0.95
CA ILE A 70 1.36 7.62 -0.90
C ILE A 70 1.75 7.06 -2.26
N VAL A 71 1.12 7.54 -3.34
CA VAL A 71 1.37 7.07 -4.72
C VAL A 71 2.87 7.15 -5.03
N GLY A 72 3.42 6.05 -5.56
CA GLY A 72 4.83 5.91 -5.86
C GLY A 72 5.39 4.57 -5.42
N SER A 73 6.70 4.42 -5.58
CA SER A 73 7.46 3.24 -5.16
C SER A 73 8.18 3.50 -3.84
N TRP A 74 7.98 2.59 -2.89
CA TRP A 74 8.60 2.57 -1.58
C TRP A 74 9.48 1.33 -1.48
N VAL A 75 10.77 1.53 -1.30
CA VAL A 75 11.77 0.48 -1.40
C VAL A 75 12.54 0.37 -0.10
N ARG A 76 12.79 -0.86 0.34
CA ARG A 76 13.83 -1.16 1.32
C ARG A 76 14.76 -2.24 0.77
N GLY A 77 16.01 -2.15 1.19
CA GLY A 77 17.04 -3.12 0.86
C GLY A 77 17.72 -3.60 2.14
N GLU A 78 17.94 -4.90 2.23
CA GLU A 78 18.75 -5.52 3.26
C GLU A 78 19.88 -6.32 2.60
N GLN A 79 21.09 -6.23 3.15
CA GLN A 79 22.22 -7.02 2.70
C GLN A 79 22.88 -7.65 3.92
N GLN A 80 23.12 -8.95 3.86
CA GLN A 80 23.78 -9.72 4.92
C GLN A 80 24.84 -10.64 4.31
N GLY A 81 25.92 -10.86 5.07
CA GLY A 81 26.96 -11.82 4.72
C GLY A 81 28.36 -11.23 4.59
N ASN A 82 29.32 -12.12 4.30
CA ASN A 82 30.72 -11.80 4.15
C ASN A 82 31.12 -11.86 2.68
N VAL A 83 31.68 -10.76 2.18
CA VAL A 83 32.21 -10.65 0.83
C VAL A 83 33.23 -11.76 0.59
N GLY A 84 33.01 -12.59 -0.43
CA GLY A 84 33.87 -13.71 -0.79
C GLY A 84 33.49 -15.07 -0.20
N SER A 85 32.43 -15.18 0.59
CA SER A 85 31.94 -16.47 1.11
C SER A 85 30.44 -16.67 0.90
N TRP A 86 29.60 -15.84 1.52
CA TRP A 86 28.14 -15.88 1.37
C TRP A 86 27.60 -14.46 1.41
N LEU A 87 26.72 -14.15 0.46
CA LEU A 87 26.06 -12.87 0.32
C LEU A 87 24.57 -13.12 0.08
N SER A 88 23.72 -12.58 0.95
CA SER A 88 22.28 -12.52 0.76
C SER A 88 21.83 -11.07 0.68
N THR A 89 21.12 -10.74 -0.39
CA THR A 89 20.53 -9.43 -0.62
C THR A 89 19.03 -9.58 -0.78
N MET A 90 18.27 -8.69 -0.15
CA MET A 90 16.83 -8.61 -0.25
C MET A 90 16.43 -7.20 -0.66
N LYS A 91 15.55 -7.08 -1.66
CA LYS A 91 14.88 -5.84 -2.05
C LYS A 91 13.39 -6.07 -1.86
N GLU A 92 12.72 -5.21 -1.10
CA GLU A 92 11.27 -5.19 -0.99
C GLU A 92 10.74 -3.86 -1.49
N THR A 93 9.75 -3.93 -2.37
CA THR A 93 9.12 -2.79 -3.01
C THR A 93 7.61 -2.84 -2.80
N TRP A 94 7.06 -1.75 -2.26
CA TRP A 94 5.64 -1.43 -2.30
C TRP A 94 5.42 -0.34 -3.33
N LYS A 95 4.61 -0.61 -4.35
CA LYS A 95 4.23 0.36 -5.37
C LYS A 95 2.74 0.63 -5.28
N PHE A 96 2.37 1.86 -4.97
CA PHE A 96 0.98 2.32 -4.96
C PHE A 96 0.71 3.15 -6.20
N ASN A 97 -0.21 2.71 -7.04
CA ASN A 97 -0.54 3.35 -8.30
C ASN A 97 -1.70 4.33 -8.13
N VAL A 98 -1.77 5.33 -9.03
CA VAL A 98 -2.85 6.32 -9.09
C VAL A 98 -4.21 5.67 -9.39
N ASP A 99 -4.20 4.51 -10.03
CA ASP A 99 -5.41 3.74 -10.34
C ASP A 99 -5.96 2.91 -9.15
N LEU A 100 -5.48 3.21 -7.93
CA LEU A 100 -5.84 2.51 -6.70
C LEU A 100 -5.45 1.03 -6.68
N THR A 101 -4.56 0.60 -7.57
CA THR A 101 -3.89 -0.70 -7.50
C THR A 101 -2.57 -0.62 -6.76
N TYR A 102 -2.13 -1.72 -6.19
CA TYR A 102 -0.79 -1.83 -5.60
C TYR A 102 -0.06 -3.09 -6.07
N GLU A 103 1.26 -3.03 -6.02
CA GLU A 103 2.16 -4.17 -6.17
C GLU A 103 3.10 -4.23 -4.96
N HIS A 104 3.20 -5.41 -4.35
CA HIS A 104 4.15 -5.74 -3.30
C HIS A 104 5.08 -6.82 -3.81
N LYS A 105 6.34 -6.45 -4.02
CA LYS A 105 7.37 -7.33 -4.57
C LYS A 105 8.47 -7.54 -3.55
N ILE A 106 8.83 -8.79 -3.29
CA ILE A 106 10.02 -9.15 -2.50
C ILE A 106 10.94 -9.93 -3.42
N GLU A 107 12.17 -9.47 -3.57
CA GLU A 107 13.23 -10.11 -4.33
C GLU A 107 14.35 -10.49 -3.37
N ARG A 108 14.75 -11.75 -3.37
CA ARG A 108 15.88 -12.27 -2.59
C ARG A 108 16.89 -12.88 -3.54
N TYR A 109 18.15 -12.59 -3.29
CA TYR A 109 19.26 -13.16 -4.03
C TYR A 109 20.28 -13.65 -3.03
N GLU A 110 20.51 -14.96 -3.05
CA GLU A 110 21.54 -15.62 -2.26
C GLU A 110 22.65 -16.09 -3.18
N SER A 111 23.89 -15.80 -2.81
CA SER A 111 25.08 -16.30 -3.50
C SER A 111 26.11 -16.77 -2.49
N SER A 112 26.85 -17.82 -2.86
CA SER A 112 28.02 -18.25 -2.11
C SER A 112 29.12 -18.73 -3.03
N ILE A 113 30.35 -18.54 -2.58
CA ILE A 113 31.55 -19.02 -3.25
C ILE A 113 32.25 -19.92 -2.25
N SER A 114 32.32 -21.21 -2.57
CA SER A 114 33.15 -22.16 -1.84
C SER A 114 34.44 -22.36 -2.61
N THR A 115 35.57 -22.07 -1.95
CA THR A 115 36.91 -22.16 -2.53
C THR A 115 37.67 -23.25 -1.78
N GLY A 116 37.88 -24.40 -2.42
CA GLY A 116 38.74 -25.48 -1.92
C GLY A 116 40.08 -25.51 -2.67
N PRO A 117 41.07 -26.28 -2.17
CA PRO A 117 42.42 -26.35 -2.78
C PRO A 117 42.43 -26.90 -4.22
N PHE A 118 41.34 -27.55 -4.66
CA PHE A 118 41.22 -28.16 -5.99
C PHE A 118 39.89 -27.86 -6.72
N PHE A 119 39.02 -27.03 -6.14
CA PHE A 119 37.72 -26.71 -6.75
C PHE A 119 37.23 -25.33 -6.32
N GLN A 120 36.62 -24.63 -7.27
CA GLN A 120 35.79 -23.45 -7.02
C GLN A 120 34.36 -23.80 -7.39
N SER A 121 33.42 -23.63 -6.45
CA SER A 121 32.00 -23.77 -6.73
C SER A 121 31.27 -22.49 -6.36
N SER A 122 30.55 -21.94 -7.33
CA SER A 122 29.65 -20.81 -7.16
C SER A 122 28.21 -21.30 -7.08
N TYR A 123 27.48 -20.83 -6.07
CA TYR A 123 26.05 -21.04 -5.93
C TYR A 123 25.31 -19.71 -6.06
N SER A 124 24.19 -19.70 -6.76
CA SER A 124 23.29 -18.55 -6.87
C SER A 124 21.84 -19.02 -6.88
N ARG A 125 20.99 -18.44 -6.03
CA ARG A 125 19.55 -18.73 -5.99
C ARG A 125 18.73 -17.45 -5.91
N PRO A 126 18.15 -16.99 -7.02
CA PRO A 126 17.12 -15.95 -6.98
C PRO A 126 15.79 -16.55 -6.49
N ALA A 127 15.09 -15.82 -5.64
CA ALA A 127 13.71 -16.10 -5.24
C ALA A 127 12.92 -14.80 -5.20
N GLY A 128 11.65 -14.83 -5.60
CA GLY A 128 10.80 -13.66 -5.56
C GLY A 128 9.36 -14.00 -5.28
N SER A 129 8.66 -13.07 -4.63
CA SER A 129 7.21 -13.09 -4.48
C SER A 129 6.63 -11.78 -4.97
N LEU A 130 5.49 -11.85 -5.66
CA LEU A 130 4.72 -10.71 -6.10
C LEU A 130 3.29 -10.90 -5.59
N GLN A 131 2.79 -9.92 -4.87
CA GLN A 131 1.38 -9.78 -4.52
C GLN A 131 0.88 -8.48 -5.14
N SER A 132 -0.32 -8.50 -5.68
CA SER A 132 -1.01 -7.30 -6.18
C SER A 132 -2.42 -7.24 -5.63
N GLY A 133 -3.04 -6.08 -5.76
CA GLY A 133 -4.38 -5.86 -5.29
C GLY A 133 -4.82 -4.42 -5.42
N ILE A 134 -5.82 -4.04 -4.63
CA ILE A 134 -6.33 -2.68 -4.53
C ILE A 134 -5.98 -2.06 -3.18
N TRP A 135 -5.89 -0.75 -3.16
CA TRP A 135 -5.67 0.01 -1.93
C TRP A 135 -6.54 1.26 -1.92
N ALA A 136 -6.77 1.83 -0.74
CA ALA A 136 -7.39 3.13 -0.61
C ALA A 136 -6.88 3.89 0.63
N PRO A 137 -6.68 5.21 0.53
CA PRO A 137 -6.25 6.02 1.66
C PRO A 137 -7.42 6.42 2.57
N PRO A 138 -7.14 6.78 3.83
CA PRO A 138 -8.14 7.29 4.76
C PRO A 138 -8.46 8.78 4.48
N ASP A 139 -9.61 9.23 4.97
CA ASP A 139 -10.06 10.63 4.91
C ASP A 139 -9.51 11.51 6.04
N TRP A 140 -8.35 11.21 6.61
CA TRP A 140 -7.74 12.05 7.63
C TRP A 140 -6.23 12.20 7.38
N ILE A 141 -5.75 13.45 7.36
CA ILE A 141 -4.33 13.81 7.37
C ILE A 141 -3.70 13.59 8.77
N ARG A 142 -2.84 12.58 8.90
CA ARG A 142 -2.03 12.31 10.11
C ARG A 142 -0.65 11.79 9.72
N ASP A 143 0.25 11.77 10.69
CA ASP A 143 1.58 11.16 10.56
C ASP A 143 1.50 9.64 10.38
N GLN A 144 0.43 9.03 10.89
CA GLN A 144 0.10 7.62 10.75
C GLN A 144 -1.22 7.50 9.98
N LEU A 145 -1.17 6.80 8.86
CA LEU A 145 -2.29 6.54 7.98
C LEU A 145 -2.65 5.04 8.04
N ASP A 146 -3.92 4.75 8.28
CA ASP A 146 -4.47 3.40 8.13
C ASP A 146 -4.99 3.25 6.70
N LEU A 147 -4.27 2.49 5.88
CA LEU A 147 -4.63 2.23 4.50
C LEU A 147 -5.49 0.98 4.40
N PHE A 148 -6.52 1.01 3.56
CA PHE A 148 -7.19 -0.22 3.14
C PHE A 148 -6.32 -0.90 2.10
N VAL A 149 -6.09 -2.20 2.24
CA VAL A 149 -5.36 -3.00 1.25
C VAL A 149 -6.07 -4.33 1.10
N MET A 150 -6.41 -4.70 -0.14
CA MET A 150 -7.00 -5.99 -0.45
C MET A 150 -6.26 -6.64 -1.61
N SER A 151 -5.68 -7.82 -1.36
CA SER A 151 -4.99 -8.58 -2.39
C SER A 151 -5.96 -9.18 -3.40
N SER A 152 -5.47 -9.52 -4.59
CA SER A 152 -6.27 -10.12 -5.66
C SER A 152 -6.87 -11.48 -5.31
N ASP A 153 -6.42 -12.12 -4.24
CA ASP A 153 -7.01 -13.35 -3.66
C ASP A 153 -8.22 -13.06 -2.75
N GLY A 154 -8.57 -11.79 -2.54
CA GLY A 154 -9.70 -11.33 -1.72
C GLY A 154 -9.37 -11.09 -0.24
N PHE A 155 -8.12 -11.29 0.19
CA PHE A 155 -7.76 -10.98 1.58
C PHE A 155 -7.63 -9.46 1.78
N ALA A 156 -8.55 -8.89 2.56
CA ALA A 156 -8.57 -7.47 2.90
C ALA A 156 -8.05 -7.24 4.33
N ARG A 157 -7.24 -6.19 4.50
CA ARG A 157 -6.72 -5.76 5.80
C ARG A 157 -6.50 -4.24 5.85
N GLN A 158 -6.41 -3.72 7.06
CA GLN A 158 -5.82 -2.41 7.31
C GLN A 158 -4.29 -2.54 7.37
N MET A 159 -3.60 -1.62 6.72
CA MET A 159 -2.15 -1.52 6.72
C MET A 159 -1.73 -0.15 7.24
N LYS A 160 -0.89 -0.15 8.27
CA LYS A 160 -0.35 1.07 8.86
C LYS A 160 0.82 1.58 8.04
N LEU A 161 0.74 2.85 7.65
CA LEU A 161 1.83 3.62 7.04
C LEU A 161 2.15 4.81 7.92
N GLU A 162 3.39 4.92 8.37
CA GLU A 162 3.85 6.00 9.25
C GLU A 162 4.93 6.83 8.56
N TRP A 163 4.77 8.15 8.52
CA TRP A 163 5.77 9.05 7.97
C TRP A 163 6.94 9.22 8.95
N ILE A 164 8.18 9.06 8.47
CA ILE A 164 9.38 9.10 9.33
C ILE A 164 9.94 10.52 9.50
N ASP A 165 9.80 11.36 8.49
CA ASP A 165 10.16 12.77 8.53
C ASP A 165 9.04 13.57 7.85
N ASN A 166 8.20 14.20 8.69
CA ASN A 166 7.01 14.94 8.27
C ASN A 166 7.23 16.46 8.34
N SER A 167 8.43 16.91 8.66
CA SER A 167 8.71 18.31 9.03
C SER A 167 8.39 19.33 7.93
N ASN A 168 8.39 18.91 6.65
CA ASN A 168 8.10 19.77 5.49
C ASN A 168 7.01 19.20 4.55
N CYS A 169 6.25 18.18 4.97
CA CYS A 169 5.33 17.43 4.09
C CYS A 169 6.00 16.81 2.82
N ASP A 170 7.35 16.80 2.75
CA ASP A 170 8.10 16.09 1.71
C ASP A 170 8.36 14.65 2.19
N TYR A 171 7.35 13.80 1.99
CA TYR A 171 7.38 12.42 2.43
C TYR A 171 8.35 11.58 1.59
N ARG A 172 9.60 11.52 2.05
CA ARG A 172 10.69 10.74 1.41
C ARG A 172 10.90 9.36 2.02
N ALA A 173 10.38 9.13 3.22
CA ALA A 173 10.50 7.87 3.92
C ALA A 173 9.26 7.57 4.75
N CYS A 174 8.87 6.30 4.78
CA CYS A 174 7.77 5.81 5.59
C CYS A 174 8.17 4.52 6.31
N SER A 175 7.38 4.14 7.30
CA SER A 175 7.41 2.84 7.96
C SER A 175 6.14 2.08 7.59
N ILE A 176 6.30 0.87 7.04
CA ILE A 176 5.19 -0.05 6.73
C ILE A 176 5.45 -1.31 7.55
N ALA A 177 4.48 -1.70 8.38
CA ALA A 177 4.61 -2.84 9.30
C ALA A 177 5.89 -2.81 10.18
N GLY A 178 6.32 -1.61 10.59
CA GLY A 178 7.51 -1.40 11.44
C GLY A 178 8.84 -1.44 10.69
N GLN A 179 8.83 -1.56 9.36
CA GLN A 179 10.02 -1.55 8.52
C GLN A 179 10.12 -0.24 7.75
N ARG A 180 11.32 0.35 7.72
CA ARG A 180 11.58 1.62 7.03
C ARG A 180 11.76 1.41 5.53
N PHE A 181 11.05 2.22 4.75
CA PHE A 181 11.13 2.32 3.30
C PHE A 181 11.54 3.74 2.90
N GLY A 182 12.36 3.84 1.84
CA GLY A 182 12.65 5.08 1.15
C GLY A 182 11.86 5.17 -0.15
N ARG A 183 11.55 6.38 -0.60
CA ARG A 183 10.95 6.61 -1.91
C ARG A 183 11.99 6.39 -3.02
N GLU A 184 11.63 5.62 -4.05
CA GLU A 184 12.45 5.41 -5.26
C GLU A 184 12.36 6.60 -6.22
#